data_AF-A0A0H3ABC4-F1
#
_entry.id   AF-A0A0H3ABC4-F1
#
_cell.length_a   1.000
_cell.length_b   1.000
_cell.length_c   1.000
_cell.angle_alpha   90.00
_cell.angle_beta   90.00
_cell.angle_gamma   90.00
#
_symmetry.space_group_name_H-M   'P 1'
#
loop_
_entity.id
_entity.type
_entity.pdbx_description
1 polymer ?
#
loop_
_entity_poly.entity_id
_entity_poly.type
_entity_poly.pdbx_seq_one_letter_code
_entity_poly.pdbx_strand_id
1 'polypeptide(L)'
;MGYVSDVALCLSGAAATRLNEALVAARQTMPTTSYEDIERFLKSALQGTDTDSGCVLYVWETIKWYDEFTEVGFLNRFVTSLDGEEYLFLRIGEDHDDNVSTGWMYDNPFDVRIVREIQFA
;
A
#
# COMPACT_ATOMS: atom_id res chain seq x y z
N MET A 1 17.40 -14.61 -7.50
CA MET A 1 16.68 -13.45 -8.07
C MET A 1 15.21 -13.68 -7.81
N GLY A 2 14.45 -12.64 -7.43
CA GLY A 2 13.01 -12.74 -7.20
C GLY A 2 12.31 -11.57 -7.89
N TYR A 3 11.09 -11.82 -8.36
CA TYR A 3 10.20 -10.85 -8.99
C TYR A 3 10.00 -9.59 -8.14
N VAL A 4 10.05 -8.44 -8.80
CA VAL A 4 9.71 -7.15 -8.18
C VAL A 4 8.38 -6.62 -8.72
N SER A 5 7.85 -5.59 -8.06
CA SER A 5 6.62 -4.93 -8.43
C SER A 5 6.68 -3.46 -8.07
N ASP A 6 5.91 -2.67 -8.81
CA ASP A 6 5.50 -1.34 -8.38
C ASP A 6 4.17 -1.45 -7.65
N VAL A 7 4.05 -0.82 -6.48
CA VAL A 7 2.91 -0.96 -5.58
C VAL A 7 2.43 0.42 -5.16
N ALA A 8 1.12 0.65 -5.28
CA ALA A 8 0.45 1.80 -4.71
C ALA A 8 -0.61 1.35 -3.71
N LEU A 9 -0.63 1.94 -2.52
CA LEU A 9 -1.66 1.78 -1.53
C LEU A 9 -2.21 3.16 -1.15
N CYS A 10 -3.45 3.42 -1.52
CA CYS A 10 -4.18 4.59 -1.06
C CYS A 10 -5.16 4.19 0.03
N LEU A 11 -5.20 4.98 1.11
CA LEU A 11 -6.07 4.77 2.26
C LEU A 11 -6.94 6.01 2.48
N SER A 12 -8.21 5.79 2.80
CA SER A 12 -9.07 6.83 3.36
C SER A 12 -8.48 7.40 4.66
N GLY A 13 -8.84 8.62 5.05
CA GLY A 13 -8.36 9.20 6.31
C GLY A 13 -8.66 8.35 7.55
N ALA A 14 -9.82 7.68 7.57
CA ALA A 14 -10.19 6.75 8.64
C ALA A 14 -9.33 5.46 8.62
N ALA A 15 -9.01 4.92 7.44
CA ALA A 15 -8.10 3.78 7.33
C ALA A 15 -6.66 4.16 7.68
N ALA A 16 -6.18 5.34 7.25
CA ALA A 16 -4.86 5.85 7.61
C ALA A 16 -4.72 6.03 9.14
N THR A 17 -5.77 6.49 9.82
CA THR A 17 -5.81 6.56 11.29
C THR A 17 -5.68 5.18 11.93
N ARG A 18 -6.44 4.20 11.44
CA ARG A 18 -6.35 2.80 11.92
C ARG A 18 -4.99 2.16 11.62
N LEU A 19 -4.33 2.51 10.52
CA LEU A 19 -2.97 2.04 10.24
C LEU A 19 -2.01 2.55 11.33
N ASN A 20 -2.10 3.82 11.71
CA ASN A 20 -1.28 4.37 12.78
C ASN A 20 -1.55 3.68 14.13
N GLU A 21 -2.80 3.38 14.45
CA GLU A 21 -3.16 2.61 15.65
C GLU A 21 -2.58 1.19 15.60
N ALA A 22 -2.66 0.52 14.45
CA ALA A 22 -2.07 -0.81 14.22
C ALA A 22 -0.55 -0.79 14.37
N LEU A 23 0.13 0.27 13.92
CA LEU A 23 1.58 0.46 14.10
C LEU A 23 1.94 0.66 15.57
N VAL A 24 1.17 1.45 16.31
CA VAL A 24 1.37 1.62 17.76
C VAL A 24 1.20 0.30 18.50
N ALA A 25 0.18 -0.50 18.17
CA ALA A 25 -0.04 -1.81 18.75
C ALA A 25 1.08 -2.81 18.38
N ALA A 26 1.53 -2.80 17.12
CA ALA A 26 2.64 -3.64 16.65
C ALA A 26 3.93 -3.33 17.41
N ARG A 27 4.22 -2.05 17.65
CA ARG A 27 5.40 -1.61 18.44
C ARG A 27 5.44 -2.20 19.85
N GLN A 28 4.28 -2.46 20.44
CA GLN A 28 4.17 -2.99 21.80
C GLN A 28 4.18 -4.52 21.86
N THR A 29 3.80 -5.19 20.77
CA THR A 29 3.49 -6.63 20.76
C THR A 29 4.45 -7.46 19.91
N MET A 30 5.07 -6.87 18.90
CA MET A 30 6.00 -7.56 18.00
C MET A 30 7.46 -7.45 18.48
N PRO A 31 8.33 -8.38 18.06
CA PRO A 31 9.78 -8.22 18.24
C PRO A 31 10.26 -6.89 17.65
N THR A 32 11.21 -6.22 18.33
CA THR A 32 11.73 -4.91 17.90
C THR A 32 12.19 -4.91 16.45
N THR A 33 12.92 -5.93 16.02
CA THR A 33 13.41 -6.06 14.63
C THR A 33 12.27 -6.10 13.62
N SER A 34 11.19 -6.84 13.91
CA SER A 34 10.02 -6.93 13.05
C SER A 34 9.30 -5.59 12.92
N TYR A 35 9.15 -4.85 14.03
CA TYR A 35 8.56 -3.51 13.99
C TYR A 35 9.46 -2.51 13.23
N GLU A 36 10.77 -2.56 13.44
CA GLU A 36 11.73 -1.70 12.73
C GLU A 36 11.72 -1.97 11.22
N ASP A 37 11.51 -3.21 10.79
CA ASP A 37 11.36 -3.58 9.38
C ASP A 37 10.08 -2.96 8.77
N ILE A 38 8.95 -3.04 9.48
CA ILE A 38 7.67 -2.40 9.08
C ILE A 38 7.84 -0.88 8.97
N GLU A 39 8.41 -0.25 10.00
CA GLU A 39 8.59 1.20 10.04
C GLU A 39 9.54 1.68 8.93
N ARG A 40 10.63 0.95 8.69
CA ARG A 40 11.59 1.26 7.62
C ARG A 40 10.94 1.12 6.24
N PHE A 41 10.12 0.08 6.03
CA PHE A 41 9.44 -0.15 4.77
C PHE A 41 8.39 0.92 4.45
N LEU A 42 7.59 1.35 5.43
CA LEU A 42 6.66 2.47 5.25
C LEU A 42 7.40 3.78 4.95
N LYS A 43 8.51 4.04 5.64
CA LYS A 43 9.34 5.23 5.40
C LYS A 43 10.04 5.22 4.03
N SER A 44 10.26 4.05 3.43
CA SER A 44 10.86 3.97 2.09
C SER A 44 9.87 4.27 0.96
N ALA A 45 8.57 4.32 1.24
CA ALA A 45 7.56 4.71 0.27
C ALA A 45 7.67 6.20 -0.07
N LEU A 46 7.42 6.55 -1.33
CA LEU A 46 6.94 7.90 -1.65
C LEU A 46 5.55 8.06 -1.03
N GLN A 47 5.34 9.17 -0.32
CA GLN A 47 4.11 9.39 0.44
C GLN A 47 3.42 10.68 0.03
N GLY A 48 2.09 10.61 -0.06
CA GLY A 48 1.21 11.77 -0.26
C GLY A 48 0.15 11.81 0.83
N THR A 49 -0.24 13.01 1.24
CA THR A 49 -1.39 13.22 2.13
C THR A 49 -2.26 14.32 1.56
N ASP A 50 -3.53 14.01 1.37
CA ASP A 50 -4.54 14.99 0.96
C ASP A 50 -5.07 15.71 2.21
N THR A 51 -4.98 17.03 2.25
CA THR A 51 -5.32 17.81 3.46
C THR A 51 -6.81 17.90 3.71
N ASP A 52 -7.63 17.75 2.67
CA ASP A 52 -9.08 17.96 2.76
C ASP A 52 -9.80 16.69 3.24
N SER A 53 -9.42 15.54 2.68
CA SER A 53 -9.97 14.21 3.04
C SER A 53 -9.17 13.47 4.11
N GLY A 54 -7.91 13.84 4.33
CA GLY A 54 -6.98 13.09 5.17
C GLY A 54 -6.50 11.77 4.54
N CYS A 55 -6.81 11.51 3.26
CA CYS A 55 -6.34 10.32 2.55
C CYS A 55 -4.81 10.29 2.49
N VAL A 56 -4.24 9.09 2.56
CA VAL A 56 -2.80 8.87 2.51
C VAL A 56 -2.46 7.90 1.38
N LEU A 57 -1.48 8.26 0.56
CA LEU A 57 -0.93 7.42 -0.50
C LEU A 57 0.47 6.97 -0.12
N TYR A 58 0.74 5.68 -0.33
CA TYR A 58 2.08 5.08 -0.31
C TYR A 58 2.38 4.50 -1.68
N VAL A 59 3.55 4.82 -2.25
CA VAL A 59 4.04 4.26 -3.50
C VAL A 59 5.45 3.68 -3.31
N TRP A 60 5.62 2.45 -3.73
CA TRP A 60 6.91 1.77 -3.81
C TRP A 60 7.19 1.34 -5.24
N GLU A 61 8.44 1.46 -5.67
CA GLU A 61 8.87 1.07 -7.00
C GLU A 61 9.94 -0.02 -6.90
N THR A 62 9.91 -1.00 -7.80
CA THR A 62 10.91 -2.07 -7.90
C THR A 62 11.12 -2.82 -6.57
N ILE A 63 10.05 -3.14 -5.85
CA ILE A 63 10.10 -3.86 -4.56
C ILE A 63 9.61 -5.29 -4.67
N LYS A 64 10.11 -6.16 -3.79
CA LYS A 64 9.55 -7.52 -3.67
C LYS A 64 8.32 -7.49 -2.77
N TRP A 65 7.19 -7.97 -3.28
CA TRP A 65 5.91 -8.03 -2.55
C TRP A 65 5.54 -9.47 -2.20
N TYR A 66 6.19 -10.02 -1.17
CA TYR A 66 5.99 -11.40 -0.72
C TYR A 66 5.48 -11.45 0.72
N ASP A 67 4.42 -12.22 0.98
CA ASP A 67 3.78 -12.33 2.30
C ASP A 67 4.72 -12.80 3.42
N GLU A 68 5.80 -13.49 3.06
CA GLU A 68 6.85 -13.95 3.97
C GLU A 68 7.68 -12.82 4.57
N PHE A 69 7.68 -11.63 3.95
CA PHE A 69 8.29 -10.45 4.55
C PHE A 69 7.35 -9.86 5.60
N THR A 70 7.90 -9.57 6.77
CA THR A 70 7.14 -9.12 7.95
C THR A 70 6.28 -7.90 7.62
N GLU A 71 6.86 -6.94 6.92
CA GLU A 71 6.27 -5.68 6.48
C GLU A 71 5.14 -5.86 5.47
N VAL A 72 5.34 -6.73 4.47
CA VAL A 72 4.34 -7.02 3.44
C VAL A 72 3.18 -7.80 4.06
N GLY A 73 3.47 -8.85 4.83
CA GLY A 73 2.45 -9.62 5.54
C GLY A 73 1.66 -8.77 6.54
N PHE A 74 2.30 -7.79 7.19
CA PHE A 74 1.61 -6.82 8.05
C PHE A 74 0.62 -5.97 7.24
N LEU A 75 1.07 -5.36 6.13
CA LEU A 75 0.22 -4.53 5.29
C LEU A 75 -0.91 -5.32 4.63
N ASN A 76 -0.63 -6.52 4.11
CA ASN A 76 -1.66 -7.35 3.48
C ASN A 76 -2.74 -7.77 4.48
N ARG A 77 -2.38 -8.12 5.72
CA ARG A 77 -3.36 -8.38 6.79
C ARG A 77 -4.16 -7.12 7.16
N PHE A 78 -3.50 -5.97 7.25
CA PHE A 78 -4.16 -4.71 7.53
C PHE A 78 -5.18 -4.37 6.44
N VAL A 79 -4.77 -4.39 5.17
CA VAL A 79 -5.65 -4.11 4.02
C VAL A 79 -6.81 -5.11 3.95
N THR A 80 -6.56 -6.41 4.18
CA THR A 80 -7.63 -7.44 4.18
C THR A 80 -8.66 -7.22 5.30
N SER A 81 -8.33 -6.45 6.34
CA SER A 81 -9.25 -6.11 7.43
C SER A 81 -10.14 -4.90 7.15
N LEU A 82 -9.86 -4.14 6.08
CA LEU A 82 -10.60 -2.95 5.70
C LEU A 82 -11.79 -3.30 4.81
N ASP A 83 -12.80 -2.44 4.80
CA ASP A 83 -13.81 -2.48 3.76
C ASP A 83 -13.23 -1.96 2.43
N GLY A 84 -13.73 -2.47 1.30
CA GLY A 84 -13.25 -2.08 -0.02
C GLY A 84 -13.39 -0.59 -0.32
N GLU A 85 -14.35 0.12 0.29
CA GLU A 85 -14.48 1.57 0.14
C GLU A 85 -13.37 2.36 0.83
N GLU A 86 -12.60 1.74 1.72
CA GLU A 86 -11.65 2.43 2.59
C GLU A 86 -10.23 2.47 2.05
N TYR A 87 -9.96 1.72 0.97
CA TYR A 87 -8.64 1.64 0.34
C TYR A 87 -8.70 1.42 -1.17
N LEU A 88 -7.58 1.72 -1.83
CA LEU A 88 -7.28 1.31 -3.20
C LEU A 88 -5.86 0.75 -3.22
N PHE A 89 -5.72 -0.53 -3.54
CA PHE A 89 -4.44 -1.23 -3.67
C PHE A 89 -4.20 -1.60 -5.13
N LEU A 90 -3.07 -1.16 -5.67
CA LEU A 90 -2.63 -1.45 -7.03
C LEU A 90 -1.24 -2.06 -6.98
N ARG A 91 -1.00 -3.12 -7.75
CA ARG A 91 0.33 -3.70 -7.97
C ARG A 91 0.52 -3.99 -9.45
N ILE A 92 1.68 -3.60 -9.98
CA ILE A 92 2.16 -3.97 -11.31
C ILE A 92 3.37 -4.87 -11.12
N GLY A 93 3.26 -6.13 -11.52
CA GLY A 93 4.35 -7.07 -11.59
C GLY A 93 5.16 -6.95 -12.89
N GLU A 94 6.13 -7.85 -13.06
CA GLU A 94 7.05 -7.81 -14.22
C GLU A 94 6.37 -8.25 -15.53
N ASP A 95 5.36 -9.12 -15.42
CA ASP A 95 4.63 -9.62 -16.57
C ASP A 95 3.40 -8.75 -16.89
N HIS A 96 3.09 -8.68 -18.18
CA HIS A 96 2.06 -7.77 -18.70
C HIS A 96 0.67 -7.94 -18.07
N ASP A 97 0.33 -9.17 -17.69
CA ASP A 97 -0.93 -9.53 -17.06
C ASP A 97 -0.80 -9.76 -15.55
N ASP A 98 0.39 -9.57 -14.95
CA ASP A 98 0.61 -9.63 -13.49
C ASP A 98 0.25 -8.30 -12.82
N ASN A 99 -0.98 -7.84 -13.05
CA ASN A 99 -1.52 -6.65 -12.39
C ASN A 99 -2.57 -7.04 -11.36
N VAL A 100 -2.52 -6.42 -10.18
CA VAL A 100 -3.51 -6.59 -9.12
C VAL A 100 -4.15 -5.24 -8.84
N SER A 101 -5.48 -5.24 -8.72
CA SER A 101 -6.27 -4.11 -8.26
C SER A 101 -7.32 -4.61 -7.28
N THR A 102 -7.27 -4.14 -6.03
CA THR A 102 -8.28 -4.45 -5.01
C THR A 102 -8.65 -3.20 -4.22
N GLY A 103 -9.82 -3.22 -3.59
CA GLY A 103 -10.45 -2.02 -3.05
C GLY A 103 -11.06 -1.15 -4.16
N TRP A 104 -11.95 -0.26 -3.76
CA TRP A 104 -12.71 0.63 -4.63
C TRP A 104 -12.96 1.98 -3.95
N MET A 105 -12.00 2.48 -3.17
CA MET A 105 -12.07 3.82 -2.56
C MET A 105 -12.36 4.88 -3.63
N TYR A 106 -13.63 5.29 -3.70
CA TYR A 106 -14.14 6.20 -4.73
C TYR A 106 -13.53 7.59 -4.61
N ASP A 107 -13.30 8.03 -3.37
CA ASP A 107 -12.60 9.25 -3.05
C ASP A 107 -11.09 9.03 -3.20
N ASN A 108 -10.62 8.97 -4.45
CA ASN A 108 -9.22 8.85 -4.86
C ASN A 108 -8.65 10.24 -5.23
N PRO A 109 -8.26 11.08 -4.25
CA PRO A 109 -7.80 12.45 -4.52
C PRO A 109 -6.47 12.50 -5.27
N PHE A 110 -5.72 11.40 -5.28
CA PHE A 110 -4.41 11.30 -5.95
C PHE A 110 -4.52 10.85 -7.41
N ASP A 111 -5.73 10.51 -7.88
CA ASP A 111 -5.97 9.95 -9.22
C ASP A 111 -5.04 8.75 -9.53
N VAL A 112 -4.71 7.95 -8.50
CA VAL A 112 -3.81 6.80 -8.65
C VAL A 112 -4.52 5.69 -9.40
N ARG A 113 -3.94 5.24 -10.52
CA ARG A 113 -4.54 4.24 -11.42
C ARG A 113 -3.47 3.56 -12.25
N ILE A 114 -3.76 2.31 -12.66
CA ILE A 114 -2.97 1.62 -13.68
C ILE A 114 -3.44 2.14 -15.05
N VAL A 115 -2.51 2.62 -15.87
CA VAL A 115 -2.79 3.06 -17.23
C VAL A 115 -2.16 2.08 -18.22
N ARG A 116 -2.98 1.54 -19.12
CA ARG A 116 -2.55 0.77 -20.29
C ARG A 116 -3.18 1.41 -21.52
N GLU A 117 -2.38 2.06 -22.35
CA GLU A 117 -2.86 2.84 -23.48
C GLU A 117 -2.25 2.38 -24.82
N ILE A 118 -3.02 2.54 -25.89
CA ILE A 118 -2.56 2.44 -27.28
C ILE A 118 -2.72 3.84 -27.88
N GLN A 119 -1.62 4.44 -28.33
CA GLN A 119 -1.61 5.77 -28.92
C GLN A 119 -1.34 5.70 -30.43
N PHE A 120 -2.06 6.49 -31.22
CA PHE A 120 -1.79 6.70 -32.65
C PHE A 120 -2.05 8.17 -33.02
N ALA A 121 -1.29 8.69 -33.98
CA ALA A 121 -1.38 10.07 -34.47
C ALA A 121 -2.13 10.15 -35.80
#